data_AF-A0A922LL49-F1
#
_entry.id   AF-A0A922LL49-F1
#
_cell.length_a   1.000
_cell.length_b   1.000
_cell.length_c   1.000
_cell.angle_alpha   90.00
_cell.angle_beta   90.00
_cell.angle_gamma   90.00
#
_symmetry.space_group_name_H-M   'P 1'
#
loop_
_entity.id
_entity.type
_entity.pdbx_description
1 polymer ?
#
loop_
_entity_poly.entity_id
_entity_poly.type
_entity_poly.pdbx_seq_one_letter_code
_entity_poly.pdbx_strand_id
1 'polypeptide(L)'
;MTDDPGTLDALTSNKLLIYKELSFDDVSVDKTLLYNKRWKEAQRLTTAFWNRWIRKYLPTLKTRDKWLDVHKNLQPGDLVLVGNVETNRSLWPNAIVKQVSHSPDGRVRTAKLRTATLGLDLLLYQY
;
A
#
# COMPACT_ATOMS: atom_id res chain seq x y z
N MET A 1 11.55 -9.18 30.46
CA MET A 1 11.03 -9.41 29.10
C MET A 1 9.81 -10.28 29.28
N THR A 2 8.62 -9.69 29.19
CA THR A 2 7.35 -10.38 29.45
C THR A 2 6.57 -10.32 28.15
N ASP A 3 6.67 -11.39 27.36
CA ASP A 3 5.95 -11.60 26.11
C ASP A 3 4.49 -11.93 26.41
N ASP A 4 3.69 -10.91 26.74
CA ASP A 4 2.24 -11.06 26.90
C ASP A 4 1.54 -10.71 25.57
N PRO A 5 0.91 -11.68 24.86
CA PRO A 5 0.36 -11.48 23.52
C PRO A 5 -0.82 -10.50 23.44
N GLY A 6 -1.36 -10.05 24.57
CA GLY A 6 -2.37 -8.98 24.66
C GLY A 6 -1.80 -7.55 24.63
N THR A 7 -0.47 -7.40 24.66
CA THR A 7 0.22 -6.10 24.78
C THR A 7 0.91 -5.64 23.49
N LEU A 8 0.51 -6.17 22.33
CA LEU A 8 1.04 -5.76 21.02
C LEU A 8 0.52 -4.37 20.61
N ASP A 9 0.87 -3.35 21.39
CA ASP A 9 0.51 -1.98 21.12
C ASP A 9 1.43 -1.47 19.99
N ALA A 10 0.84 -1.09 18.86
CA ALA A 10 1.59 -0.73 17.66
C ALA A 10 2.64 0.35 18.00
N LEU A 11 3.90 0.10 17.63
CA LEU A 11 4.98 1.05 17.84
C LEU A 11 4.77 2.26 16.92
N THR A 12 4.17 3.33 17.45
CA THR A 12 3.94 4.55 16.68
C THR A 12 5.21 5.39 16.62
N SER A 13 5.33 6.21 15.58
CA SER A 13 6.42 7.17 15.47
C SER A 13 6.52 8.11 16.67
N ASN A 14 5.38 8.47 17.29
CA ASN A 14 5.37 9.24 18.54
C ASN A 14 6.00 8.48 19.71
N LYS A 15 5.77 7.16 19.82
CA LYS A 15 6.40 6.33 20.86
C LYS A 15 7.93 6.30 20.72
N LEU A 16 8.45 6.26 19.48
CA LEU A 16 9.89 6.34 19.21
C LEU A 16 10.48 7.72 19.51
N LEU A 17 9.76 8.79 19.16
CA LEU A 17 10.22 10.16 19.36
C LEU A 17 10.25 10.56 20.83
N ILE A 18 9.32 10.05 21.63
CA ILE A 18 9.15 10.39 23.05
C ILE A 18 10.00 9.48 23.95
N TYR A 19 10.54 8.36 23.44
CA TYR A 19 11.30 7.40 24.24
C TYR A 19 12.49 8.10 24.93
N LYS A 20 12.34 8.37 26.23
CA LYS A 20 13.19 9.26 27.01
C LYS A 20 13.71 8.52 28.24
N GLU A 21 14.76 7.73 28.06
CA GLU A 21 15.66 7.30 29.13
C GLU A 21 16.82 8.29 29.28
N LEU A 22 16.52 9.57 29.43
CA LEU A 22 17.53 10.57 29.73
C LEU A 22 17.03 11.42 30.90
N SER A 23 17.31 10.95 32.11
CA SER A 23 17.37 11.78 33.31
C SER A 23 18.54 12.73 33.15
N PHE A 24 18.30 14.04 33.25
CA PHE A 24 19.35 15.04 33.25
C PHE A 24 19.35 15.74 34.62
N ASP A 25 20.49 15.69 35.30
CA ASP A 25 20.71 16.38 36.58
C ASP A 25 20.68 17.91 36.41
N ASP A 26 20.07 18.59 37.39
CA ASP A 26 19.79 20.03 37.41
C ASP A 26 21.07 20.81 37.74
N VAL A 27 21.75 21.34 36.71
CA VAL A 27 22.89 22.27 36.88
C VAL A 27 22.36 23.70 36.79
N SER A 28 22.73 24.54 37.77
CA SER A 28 22.33 25.94 37.89
C SER A 28 22.97 26.83 36.80
N VAL A 29 22.43 26.77 35.60
CA VAL A 29 22.68 27.72 34.51
C VAL A 29 21.39 28.52 34.32
N ASP A 30 21.49 29.76 33.84
CA ASP A 30 20.36 30.62 33.50
C ASP A 30 19.31 29.83 32.69
N LYS A 31 18.27 29.39 33.40
CA LYS A 31 17.37 28.31 32.97
C LYS A 31 16.67 28.69 31.68
N THR A 32 16.45 29.98 31.45
CA THR A 32 15.78 30.55 30.28
C THR A 32 16.60 30.39 28.99
N LEU A 33 17.90 30.70 29.02
CA LEU A 33 18.79 30.57 27.86
C LEU A 33 19.09 29.10 27.54
N LEU A 34 19.29 28.29 28.57
CA LEU A 34 19.50 26.85 28.42
C LEU A 34 18.24 26.15 27.88
N TYR A 35 17.06 26.52 28.38
CA TYR A 35 15.77 26.02 27.90
C TYR A 35 15.54 26.38 26.43
N ASN A 36 15.82 27.61 26.03
CA ASN A 36 15.68 28.05 24.64
C ASN A 36 16.63 27.32 23.67
N LYS A 37 17.89 27.09 24.07
CA LYS A 37 18.85 26.31 23.26
C LYS A 37 18.44 24.84 23.15
N ARG A 38 18.07 24.22 24.28
CA ARG A 38 17.61 22.82 24.32
C ARG A 38 16.31 22.61 23.55
N TRP A 39 15.36 23.54 23.66
CA TRP A 39 14.11 23.52 22.90
C TRP A 39 14.36 23.58 21.39
N LYS A 40 15.24 24.50 20.94
CA LYS A 40 15.63 24.59 19.53
C LYS A 40 16.30 23.30 19.03
N GLU A 41 17.13 22.68 19.86
CA GLU A 41 17.79 21.43 19.51
C GLU A 41 16.81 20.23 19.46
N ALA A 42 15.92 20.12 20.44
CA ALA A 42 14.85 19.12 20.43
C ALA A 42 13.95 19.27 19.20
N GLN A 43 13.63 20.51 18.81
CA GLN A 43 12.83 20.78 17.61
C GLN A 43 13.57 20.38 16.32
N ARG A 44 14.88 20.64 16.24
CA ARG A 44 15.71 20.22 15.10
C ARG A 44 15.76 18.69 14.98
N LEU A 45 16.03 17.99 16.08
CA LEU A 45 16.08 16.53 16.11
C LEU A 45 14.72 15.91 15.75
N THR A 46 13.64 16.47 16.30
CA THR A 46 12.26 16.05 15.99
C THR A 46 11.96 16.22 14.50
N THR A 47 12.31 17.38 13.93
CA THR A 47 12.12 17.67 12.51
C THR A 47 12.92 16.72 11.62
N ALA A 48 14.20 16.47 11.96
CA ALA A 48 15.05 15.53 11.24
C ALA A 48 14.53 14.09 11.29
N PHE A 49 14.04 13.66 12.46
CA PHE A 49 13.40 12.36 12.65
C PHE A 49 12.18 12.21 11.74
N TRP A 50 11.23 13.15 11.79
CA TRP A 50 10.02 13.08 10.98
C TRP A 50 10.32 13.10 9.48
N ASN A 51 11.25 13.95 9.04
CA ASN A 51 11.68 13.99 7.64
C ASN A 51 12.24 12.63 7.19
N ARG A 52 13.07 11.98 8.02
CA ARG A 52 13.61 10.65 7.72
C ARG A 52 12.54 9.57 7.77
N TRP A 53 11.66 9.60 8.77
CA TRP A 53 10.58 8.63 8.96
C TRP A 53 9.62 8.61 7.77
N ILE A 54 9.14 9.78 7.36
CA ILE A 54 8.24 9.93 6.20
C ILE A 54 8.92 9.49 4.91
N ARG A 55 10.22 9.78 4.74
CA ARG A 55 10.95 9.45 3.51
C ARG A 55 11.39 7.99 3.41
N LYS A 56 11.67 7.34 4.54
CA LYS A 56 12.32 6.01 4.56
C LYS A 56 11.41 4.89 5.06
N TYR A 57 10.59 5.15 6.07
CA TYR A 57 9.79 4.11 6.72
C TYR A 57 8.33 4.13 6.23
N LEU A 58 7.74 5.30 6.02
CA LEU A 58 6.37 5.39 5.50
C LEU A 58 6.18 4.66 4.14
N PRO A 59 7.15 4.70 3.19
CA PRO A 59 7.03 3.96 1.94
C PRO A 59 7.07 2.45 2.15
N THR A 60 7.82 1.94 3.14
CA THR A 60 7.89 0.49 3.43
C THR A 60 6.62 -0.03 4.08
N LEU A 61 5.84 0.84 4.74
CA LEU A 61 4.49 0.50 5.20
C LEU A 61 3.46 0.44 4.06
N LYS A 62 3.75 1.12 2.94
CA LYS A 62 2.90 1.13 1.74
C LYS A 62 3.48 0.25 0.63
N THR A 63 4.14 -0.86 0.96
CA THR A 63 4.46 -1.88 -0.04
C THR A 63 3.15 -2.43 -0.57
N ARG A 64 2.67 -1.82 -1.66
CA ARG A 64 1.51 -2.30 -2.40
C ARG A 64 2.03 -3.41 -3.28
N ASP A 65 1.84 -4.65 -2.84
CA ASP A 65 1.89 -5.83 -3.69
C ASP A 65 0.69 -5.80 -4.64
N LYS A 66 0.66 -4.80 -5.51
CA LYS A 66 -0.25 -4.78 -6.64
C LYS A 66 0.52 -5.47 -7.75
N TRP A 67 0.07 -6.68 -8.10
CA TRP A 67 0.45 -7.40 -9.32
C TRP A 67 1.73 -8.26 -9.29
N LEU A 68 2.23 -8.68 -8.11
CA LEU A 68 3.33 -9.65 -8.06
C LEU A 68 2.86 -11.12 -8.08
N ASP A 69 1.57 -11.39 -7.83
CA ASP A 69 1.04 -12.73 -7.97
C ASP A 69 0.75 -13.05 -9.44
N VAL A 70 1.36 -14.12 -9.92
CA VAL A 70 1.02 -14.76 -11.19
C VAL A 70 -0.42 -15.25 -11.08
N HIS A 71 -1.35 -14.44 -11.59
CA HIS A 71 -2.76 -14.83 -11.62
C HIS A 71 -2.94 -15.96 -12.63
N LYS A 72 -3.81 -16.90 -12.28
CA LYS A 72 -4.22 -17.99 -13.17
C LYS A 72 -4.71 -17.39 -14.49
N ASN A 73 -4.23 -17.93 -15.62
CA ASN A 73 -4.75 -17.59 -16.94
C ASN A 73 -6.28 -17.79 -16.98
N LEU A 74 -6.99 -16.90 -17.69
CA LEU A 74 -8.41 -17.05 -17.96
C LEU A 74 -8.70 -18.40 -18.63
N GLN A 75 -9.79 -19.04 -18.21
CA GLN A 75 -10.25 -20.32 -18.75
C GLN A 75 -11.65 -20.17 -19.37
N PRO A 76 -11.99 -20.97 -20.39
CA PRO A 76 -13.37 -21.07 -20.87
C PRO A 76 -14.32 -21.44 -19.72
N GLY A 77 -15.41 -20.69 -19.58
CA GLY A 77 -16.38 -20.83 -18.50
C GLY A 77 -16.25 -19.80 -17.38
N ASP A 78 -15.12 -19.07 -17.30
CA ASP A 78 -14.95 -18.04 -16.27
C ASP A 78 -15.90 -16.86 -16.47
N LEU A 79 -16.46 -16.35 -15.36
CA LEU A 79 -17.26 -15.12 -15.34
C LEU A 79 -16.34 -13.91 -15.17
N VAL A 80 -16.41 -12.97 -16.11
CA VAL A 80 -15.57 -11.77 -16.15
C VAL A 80 -16.40 -10.50 -16.28
N LEU A 81 -15.87 -9.39 -15.76
CA LEU A 81 -16.41 -8.06 -15.98
C LEU A 81 -15.66 -7.39 -17.14
N VAL A 82 -16.39 -6.87 -18.12
CA VAL A 82 -15.82 -6.20 -19.30
C VAL A 82 -15.73 -4.71 -19.01
N GLY A 83 -14.53 -4.23 -18.71
CA GLY A 83 -14.30 -2.79 -18.53
C GLY A 83 -14.12 -2.06 -19.85
N ASN A 84 -14.80 -0.92 -20.03
CA ASN A 84 -14.47 0.08 -21.05
C ASN A 84 -13.96 1.34 -20.32
N VAL A 85 -12.98 2.02 -20.89
CA VAL A 85 -12.45 3.31 -20.41
C VAL A 85 -13.56 4.37 -20.33
N GLU A 86 -14.56 4.26 -21.19
CA GLU A 86 -15.69 5.19 -21.27
C GLU A 86 -16.80 4.91 -20.23
N THR A 87 -16.78 3.76 -19.54
CA THR A 87 -17.84 3.37 -18.60
C THR A 87 -17.34 3.27 -17.16
N ASN A 88 -18.11 3.83 -16.23
CA ASN A 88 -17.88 3.69 -14.80
C ASN A 88 -17.88 2.21 -14.38
N ARG A 89 -17.03 1.84 -13.41
CA ARG A 89 -16.88 0.46 -12.92
C ARG A 89 -18.19 -0.19 -12.48
N SER A 90 -19.14 0.58 -11.98
CA SER A 90 -20.47 0.10 -11.57
C SER A 90 -21.36 -0.38 -12.72
N LEU A 91 -21.02 0.00 -13.96
CA LEU A 91 -21.79 -0.30 -15.17
C LEU A 91 -21.09 -1.32 -16.07
N TRP A 92 -20.00 -1.95 -15.60
CA TRP A 92 -19.30 -2.95 -16.39
C TRP A 92 -20.18 -4.19 -16.57
N PRO A 93 -20.46 -4.63 -17.81
CA PRO A 93 -21.28 -5.80 -18.04
C PRO A 93 -20.54 -7.08 -17.67
N ASN A 94 -21.31 -8.07 -17.19
CA ASN A 94 -20.85 -9.42 -16.97
C ASN A 94 -20.79 -10.19 -18.29
N ALA A 95 -19.75 -11.00 -18.47
CA ALA A 95 -19.58 -11.88 -19.61
C ALA A 95 -18.93 -13.21 -19.22
N ILE A 96 -19.17 -14.25 -20.01
CA ILE A 96 -18.57 -15.57 -19.82
C ILE A 96 -17.50 -15.79 -20.88
N VAL A 97 -16.32 -16.25 -20.48
CA VAL A 97 -15.24 -16.62 -21.41
C VAL A 97 -15.67 -17.84 -22.23
N LYS A 98 -15.71 -17.70 -23.55
CA LYS A 98 -15.98 -18.81 -24.47
C LYS A 98 -14.72 -19.49 -24.95
N GLN A 99 -13.71 -18.70 -25.29
CA GLN A 99 -12.45 -19.18 -25.84
C GLN A 99 -11.32 -18.23 -25.44
N VAL A 100 -10.14 -18.78 -25.22
CA VAL A 100 -8.92 -18.02 -24.92
C VAL A 100 -7.84 -18.36 -25.93
N SER A 101 -7.06 -17.36 -26.32
CA SER A 101 -5.92 -17.49 -27.19
C SER A 101 -4.64 -17.34 -26.37
N HIS A 102 -3.84 -18.40 -26.33
CA HIS A 102 -2.52 -18.37 -25.72
C HIS A 102 -1.52 -17.77 -26.69
N SER A 103 -0.59 -16.99 -26.13
CA SER A 103 0.56 -16.50 -26.84
C SER A 103 1.75 -17.47 -26.66
N PRO A 104 2.86 -17.34 -27.41
CA PRO A 104 3.98 -18.29 -27.35
C PRO A 104 4.63 -18.44 -25.97
N ASP A 105 4.46 -17.46 -25.08
CA ASP A 105 4.91 -17.49 -23.68
C ASP A 105 3.92 -18.19 -22.72
N GLY A 106 2.86 -18.81 -23.26
CA GLY A 106 1.84 -19.53 -22.50
C GLY A 106 0.80 -18.64 -21.82
N ARG A 107 0.88 -17.31 -21.95
CA ARG A 107 -0.05 -16.36 -21.33
C ARG A 107 -1.25 -16.07 -22.21
N VAL A 108 -2.40 -15.84 -21.60
CA VAL A 108 -3.63 -15.43 -22.30
C VAL A 108 -3.61 -13.92 -22.50
N ARG A 109 -3.55 -13.47 -23.76
CA ARG A 109 -3.62 -12.04 -24.12
C ARG A 109 -4.97 -11.64 -24.71
N THR A 110 -5.73 -12.62 -25.21
CA THR A 110 -7.02 -12.37 -25.85
C THR A 110 -8.03 -13.44 -25.49
N ALA A 111 -9.25 -13.02 -25.16
CA ALA A 111 -10.38 -13.91 -24.88
C ALA A 111 -11.61 -13.50 -25.70
N LYS A 112 -12.33 -14.49 -26.25
CA LYS A 112 -13.67 -14.32 -26.82
C LYS A 112 -14.70 -14.49 -25.71
N LEU A 113 -15.58 -13.50 -25.57
CA LEU A 113 -16.57 -13.47 -24.51
C LEU A 113 -18.00 -13.56 -25.04
N ARG A 114 -18.87 -14.20 -24.27
CA ARG A 114 -20.32 -14.16 -24.47
C ARG A 114 -20.95 -13.25 -23.42
N THR A 115 -21.48 -12.12 -23.86
CA THR A 115 -22.21 -11.18 -22.99
C THR A 115 -23.71 -11.50 -22.98
N ALA A 116 -24.36 -11.42 -21.82
CA ALA A 116 -25.79 -11.70 -21.69
C ALA A 116 -26.67 -10.70 -22.47
N THR A 117 -26.22 -9.44 -22.57
CA THR A 117 -27.03 -8.34 -23.10
C THR A 117 -27.01 -8.22 -24.63
N LEU A 118 -25.95 -8.67 -25.31
CA LEU A 118 -25.73 -8.32 -26.72
C LEU A 118 -25.40 -9.48 -27.66
N GLY A 119 -25.12 -10.70 -27.18
CA GLY A 119 -24.76 -11.81 -28.07
C GLY A 119 -23.49 -11.58 -28.93
N LEU A 120 -22.77 -10.48 -28.69
CA LEU A 120 -21.57 -10.08 -29.42
C LEU A 120 -20.35 -10.78 -28.81
N ASP A 121 -19.54 -11.38 -29.68
CA ASP A 121 -18.22 -11.91 -29.37
C ASP A 121 -17.26 -10.72 -29.17
N LEU A 122 -17.02 -10.33 -27.92
CA LEU A 122 -16.05 -9.29 -27.60
C LEU A 122 -14.66 -9.92 -27.40
N LEU A 123 -13.64 -9.29 -28.00
CA LEU A 123 -12.23 -9.61 -27.76
C LEU A 123 -11.73 -8.75 -26.59
N LEU A 124 -11.57 -9.33 -25.41
CA LEU A 124 -10.88 -8.65 -24.32
C LEU A 124 -9.37 -8.85 -24.46
N TYR A 125 -8.63 -7.73 -24.44
CA TYR A 125 -7.19 -7.72 -24.26
C TYR A 125 -6.86 -7.66 -22.77
N GLN A 126 -6.08 -8.61 -22.28
CA GLN A 126 -5.48 -8.55 -20.95
C GLN A 126 -4.04 -8.04 -21.12
N TYR A 127 -3.67 -6.97 -20.40
CA TYR A 127 -2.30 -6.45 -20.35
C TYR A 127 -1.40 -7.32 -19.46
#